data_AF-A0A369CH44-F1
#
_entry.id   AF-A0A369CH44-F1
#
_cell.length_a   1.000
_cell.length_b   1.000
_cell.length_c   1.000
_cell.angle_alpha   90.00
_cell.angle_beta   90.00
_cell.angle_gamma   90.00
#
_symmetry.space_group_name_H-M   'P 1'
#
loop_
_entity.id
_entity.type
_entity.pdbx_description
1 polymer ?
#
loop_
_entity_poly.entity_id
_entity_poly.type
_entity_poly.pdbx_seq_one_letter_code
_entity_poly.pdbx_strand_id
1 'polypeptide(L)'
;MIESADLDRIVERAAVTGLDEALVARLRGEWPGVHFTWCSDDDIQGPPPVRERPGFNLYLVDSRDHCLRLTGDAAVATGVVLASVEPE
;
A
#
# COMPACT_ATOMS: atom_id res chain seq x y z
N MET A 1 7.77 -4.87 10.09
CA MET A 1 8.52 -3.68 9.66
C MET A 1 8.68 -3.78 8.16
N ILE A 2 8.32 -2.73 7.46
CA ILE A 2 8.48 -2.62 6.01
C ILE A 2 9.67 -1.67 5.79
N GLU A 3 10.72 -2.12 5.12
CA GLU A 3 11.87 -1.27 4.88
C GLU A 3 11.54 -0.24 3.79
N SER A 4 12.17 0.93 3.82
CA SER A 4 11.96 1.95 2.79
C SER A 4 12.28 1.42 1.39
N ALA A 5 13.28 0.55 1.25
CA ALA A 5 13.62 -0.10 -0.01
C ALA A 5 12.51 -1.03 -0.54
N ASP A 6 11.72 -1.65 0.35
CA ASP A 6 10.57 -2.45 -0.05
C ASP A 6 9.45 -1.55 -0.58
N LEU A 7 9.21 -0.40 0.07
CA LEU A 7 8.22 0.57 -0.39
C LEU A 7 8.54 1.07 -1.81
N ASP A 8 9.79 1.42 -2.08
CA ASP A 8 10.23 1.84 -3.41
C ASP A 8 10.01 0.73 -4.45
N ARG A 9 10.32 -0.53 -4.10
CA ARG A 9 10.05 -1.68 -4.97
C ARG A 9 8.56 -1.87 -5.24
N ILE A 10 7.72 -1.80 -4.22
CA ILE A 10 6.26 -1.95 -4.36
C ILE A 10 5.71 -0.86 -5.30
N VAL A 11 6.16 0.39 -5.10
CA VAL A 11 5.78 1.53 -5.95
C VAL A 11 6.21 1.33 -7.40
N GLU A 12 7.45 0.91 -7.64
CA GLU A 12 7.96 0.66 -8.99
C GLU A 12 7.15 -0.43 -9.70
N ARG A 13 6.85 -1.53 -9.00
CA ARG A 13 6.05 -2.64 -9.54
C ARG A 13 4.63 -2.17 -9.88
N ALA A 14 3.97 -1.46 -8.96
CA ALA A 14 2.64 -0.90 -9.17
C ALA A 14 2.60 0.09 -10.35
N ALA A 15 3.63 0.92 -10.51
CA ALA A 15 3.72 1.87 -11.62
C ALA A 15 3.91 1.19 -12.99
N VAL A 16 4.59 0.04 -13.03
CA VAL A 16 4.86 -0.69 -14.28
C VAL A 16 3.69 -1.57 -14.70
N THR A 17 3.04 -2.26 -13.77
CA THR A 17 1.95 -3.20 -14.09
C THR A 17 0.57 -2.57 -14.04
N GLY A 18 0.40 -1.47 -13.30
CA GLY A 18 -0.91 -0.97 -12.89
C GLY A 18 -1.41 -1.67 -11.62
N LEU A 19 -2.47 -1.11 -11.01
CA LEU A 19 -3.12 -1.69 -9.85
C LEU A 19 -4.23 -2.66 -10.26
N ASP A 20 -4.03 -3.93 -9.92
CA ASP A 20 -4.99 -5.01 -10.16
C ASP A 20 -4.81 -6.14 -9.14
N GLU A 21 -5.77 -7.07 -9.09
CA GLU A 21 -5.73 -8.23 -8.17
C GLU A 21 -4.51 -9.13 -8.38
N ALA A 22 -4.01 -9.27 -9.61
CA ALA A 22 -2.81 -10.06 -9.91
C ALA A 22 -1.54 -9.38 -9.39
N LEU A 23 -1.44 -8.05 -9.45
CA LEU A 23 -0.36 -7.34 -8.75
C LEU A 23 -0.39 -7.66 -7.25
N VAL A 24 -1.56 -7.50 -6.59
CA VAL A 24 -1.69 -7.77 -5.15
C VAL A 24 -1.30 -9.20 -4.81
N ALA A 25 -1.71 -10.18 -5.62
CA ALA A 25 -1.32 -11.58 -5.44
C ALA A 25 0.20 -11.78 -5.56
N ARG A 26 0.86 -11.11 -6.51
CA ARG A 26 2.32 -11.16 -6.67
C ARG A 26 3.05 -10.54 -5.49
N LEU A 27 2.61 -9.36 -5.03
CA LEU A 27 3.18 -8.69 -3.86
C LEU A 27 3.06 -9.56 -2.60
N ARG A 28 1.91 -10.23 -2.39
CA ARG A 28 1.75 -11.18 -1.28
C ARG A 28 2.70 -12.39 -1.37
N GLY A 29 3.07 -12.81 -2.58
CA GLY A 29 4.07 -13.86 -2.79
C GLY A 29 5.51 -13.39 -2.54
N GLU A 30 5.83 -12.15 -2.93
CA GLU A 30 7.14 -11.54 -2.75
C GLU A 30 7.39 -11.13 -1.28
N TRP A 31 6.35 -10.69 -0.56
CA TRP A 31 6.39 -10.30 0.85
C TRP A 31 5.32 -11.04 1.68
N PRO A 32 5.53 -12.34 2.02
CA PRO A 32 4.52 -13.16 2.69
C PRO A 32 4.16 -12.72 4.13
N GLY A 33 4.93 -11.81 4.72
CA GLY A 33 4.67 -11.23 6.04
C GLY A 33 3.96 -9.87 6.01
N VAL A 34 3.63 -9.35 4.82
CA VAL A 34 3.01 -8.03 4.64
C VAL A 34 1.61 -8.19 4.08
N HIS A 35 0.64 -7.55 4.72
CA HIS A 35 -0.73 -7.51 4.21
C HIS A 35 -0.85 -6.49 3.08
N PHE A 36 -1.24 -6.94 1.88
CA PHE A 36 -1.54 -6.03 0.77
C PHE A 36 -3.03 -5.95 0.52
N THR A 37 -3.53 -4.72 0.37
CA THR A 37 -4.92 -4.41 0.00
C THR A 37 -4.92 -3.47 -1.19
N TRP A 38 -5.89 -3.65 -2.09
CA TRP A 38 -6.17 -2.72 -3.19
C TRP A 38 -7.60 -2.21 -3.06
N CYS A 39 -7.76 -0.88 -3.14
CA CYS A 39 -9.06 -0.20 -3.15
C CYS A 39 -8.96 1.10 -3.96
N SER A 40 -10.04 1.86 -4.04
CA SER A 40 -10.00 3.23 -4.58
C SER A 40 -9.57 4.21 -3.48
N ASP A 41 -8.91 5.30 -3.87
CA ASP A 41 -8.49 6.37 -2.95
C ASP A 41 -9.69 7.01 -2.22
N ASP A 42 -10.85 7.11 -2.87
CA ASP A 42 -12.10 7.61 -2.28
C ASP A 42 -12.60 6.77 -1.09
N ASP A 43 -12.25 5.48 -1.04
CA ASP A 43 -12.60 4.57 0.06
C ASP A 43 -11.66 4.73 1.28
N ILE A 44 -10.55 5.45 1.12
CA ILE A 44 -9.58 5.70 2.18
C ILE A 44 -10.06 6.89 3.03
N GLN A 45 -10.40 6.62 4.29
CA GLN A 45 -10.64 7.66 5.29
C GLN A 45 -9.51 7.71 6.30
N GLY A 46 -8.74 8.79 6.32
CA GLY A 46 -7.70 8.98 7.34
C GLY A 46 -6.56 9.90 6.94
N PRO A 47 -5.32 9.59 7.40
CA PRO A 47 -4.14 10.41 7.11
C PRO A 47 -3.78 10.34 5.62
N PRO A 48 -3.01 11.33 5.13
CA PRO A 48 -2.56 11.36 3.74
C PRO A 48 -1.67 10.15 3.40
N PRO A 49 -1.56 9.82 2.10
CA PRO A 49 -0.71 8.74 1.63
C PRO A 49 0.76 8.98 1.97
N VAL A 50 1.50 7.88 2.18
CA VAL A 50 2.95 7.95 2.42
C VAL A 50 3.74 8.13 1.12
N ARG A 51 3.16 7.69 -0.01
CA ARG A 51 3.70 7.92 -1.36
C ARG A 51 2.55 8.18 -2.32
N GLU A 52 2.65 9.29 -3.05
CA GLU A 52 1.72 9.66 -4.11
C GLU A 52 2.37 9.36 -5.47
N ARG A 53 1.61 8.74 -6.37
CA ARG A 53 2.05 8.45 -7.75
C ARG A 53 0.93 8.79 -8.73
N PRO A 54 1.28 9.12 -9.98
CA PRO A 54 0.27 9.21 -11.03
C PRO A 54 -0.51 7.89 -11.15
N GLY A 55 -1.81 7.94 -10.91
CA GLY A 55 -2.73 6.78 -10.99
C GLY A 55 -2.91 5.97 -9.71
N PHE A 56 -2.05 6.15 -8.69
CA PHE A 56 -2.28 5.51 -7.39
C PHE A 56 -1.54 6.16 -6.21
N ASN A 57 -2.08 5.95 -5.02
CA ASN A 57 -1.51 6.32 -3.74
C ASN A 57 -1.14 5.08 -2.93
N LEU A 58 -0.09 5.18 -2.12
CA LEU A 58 0.34 4.13 -1.21
C LEU A 58 0.14 4.59 0.23
N TYR A 59 -0.56 3.76 0.99
CA TYR A 59 -0.78 3.94 2.42
C TYR A 59 -0.18 2.77 3.20
N LEU A 60 0.19 3.00 4.45
CA LEU A 60 0.64 1.94 5.34
C LEU A 60 -0.41 1.68 6.39
N VAL A 61 -0.54 0.43 6.80
CA VAL A 61 -1.45 0.02 7.87
C VAL A 61 -0.67 -0.67 8.98
N ASP A 62 -1.06 -0.37 10.20
CA ASP A 62 -0.66 -1.08 11.41
C ASP A 62 -1.87 -1.89 11.90
N SER A 63 -1.71 -3.21 11.89
CA SER A 63 -2.69 -4.20 12.35
C SER A 63 -2.17 -4.99 13.56
N ARG A 64 -1.20 -4.46 14.31
CA ARG A 64 -0.67 -5.12 15.52
C ARG A 64 -1.63 -5.03 16.71
N ASP A 65 -2.56 -4.09 16.68
CA ASP A 65 -3.60 -3.88 17.69
C ASP A 65 -4.95 -4.45 17.21
N HIS A 66 -6.01 -4.35 18.02
CA HIS A 66 -7.32 -4.90 17.69
C HIS A 66 -8.03 -4.20 16.51
N CYS A 67 -7.61 -2.99 16.15
CA CYS A 67 -8.12 -2.26 14.99
C CYS A 67 -7.00 -2.00 13.98
N LEU A 68 -7.29 -2.26 12.71
CA LEU A 68 -6.45 -1.82 11.60
C LEU A 68 -6.48 -0.30 11.53
N ARG A 69 -5.30 0.33 11.53
CA ARG A 69 -5.17 1.79 11.43
C ARG A 69 -4.15 2.17 10.37
N LEU A 70 -4.44 3.25 9.65
CA LEU A 70 -3.46 3.86 8.75
C LEU A 70 -2.34 4.51 9.57
N THR A 71 -1.11 4.36 9.11
CA THR A 71 0.09 4.90 9.75
C THR A 71 1.01 5.54 8.71
N GLY A 72 1.75 6.58 9.11
CA GLY A 72 2.83 7.15 8.32
C GLY A 72 4.18 6.48 8.55
N ASP A 73 4.26 5.55 9.51
CA ASP A 73 5.50 4.97 9.99
C ASP A 73 5.69 3.53 9.48
N ALA A 74 6.67 3.35 8.58
CA ALA A 74 7.03 2.07 7.99
C ALA A 74 7.69 1.10 8.99
N ALA A 75 8.27 1.62 10.09
CA ALA A 75 8.87 0.81 11.15
C ALA A 75 7.80 -0.08 11.81
N VAL A 76 6.61 0.48 11.99
CA VAL A 76 5.47 -0.16 12.66
C VAL A 76 4.46 -0.80 11.70
N ALA A 77 4.50 -0.44 10.41
CA ALA A 77 3.60 -0.97 9.42
C ALA A 77 3.67 -2.51 9.31
N THR A 78 2.50 -3.13 9.24
CA THR A 78 2.30 -4.57 8.98
C THR A 78 1.63 -4.82 7.64
N GLY A 79 1.16 -3.78 6.96
CA GLY A 79 0.57 -3.87 5.64
C GLY A 79 0.69 -2.60 4.82
N VAL A 80 0.35 -2.74 3.55
CA VAL A 80 0.35 -1.71 2.52
C VAL A 80 -1.02 -1.71 1.84
N VAL A 81 -1.59 -0.52 1.66
CA VAL A 81 -2.76 -0.33 0.82
C VAL A 81 -2.32 0.44 -0.41
N LEU A 82 -2.62 -0.12 -1.57
CA LEU A 82 -2.45 0.53 -2.86
C LEU A 82 -3.83 1.05 -3.26
N ALA A 83 -4.01 2.36 -3.29
CA ALA A 83 -5.27 2.98 -3.63
C ALA A 83 -5.22 3.55 -5.04
N SER A 84 -6.09 3.14 -5.95
CA SER A 84 -6.16 3.75 -7.27
C SER A 84 -6.76 5.16 -7.17
N VAL A 85 -6.08 6.15 -7.73
CA VAL A 85 -6.64 7.48 -7.95
C VAL A 85 -7.10 7.59 -9.39
N GLU A 86 -8.37 7.94 -9.57
CA GLU A 86 -8.89 8.27 -10.88
C GLU A 86 -8.30 9.63 -11.30
N PRO A 87 -7.79 9.77 -12.53
CA PRO A 87 -7.41 11.09 -13.03
C PRO A 87 -8.68 11.96 -13.17
N GLU A 88 -8.63 13.17 -12.62
CA GLU A 88 -9.68 14.19 -12.79
C GLU A 88 -9.89 14.61 -14.26
#